data_AF-A0A3A9EKF9-F1
#
_entry.id   AF-A0A3A9EKF9-F1
#
_cell.length_a   1.000
_cell.length_b   1.000
_cell.length_c   1.000
_cell.angle_alpha   90.00
_cell.angle_beta   90.00
_cell.angle_gamma   90.00
#
_symmetry.space_group_name_H-M   'P 1'
#
loop_
_entity.id
_entity.type
_entity.pdbx_description
1 polymer ?
#
loop_
_entity_poly.entity_id
_entity_poly.type
_entity_poly.pdbx_seq_one_letter_code
_entity_poly.pdbx_strand_id
1 'polypeptide(L)'
;MGELEEKKTVAGQDSGLPTLDMPQLDNMTAIQEMPPQPVEDVAESVPIAPETEPLHPQKKKERLIALAVALILGAVGGVTWFVIANSEAGGEQEEVLSEDDADKDGDSDKEPEFEPEPKPELKIVELSLDNEIVQTLFSEFNPITGSATGGTAFYAQALHNNLSRKKIMEIAFFNLTSSTCVGDYEIGLVNGETWKVTECYSGAEMRQEIKRLFGLDYTFTKDDMLPQICPHGYDEQNDEFHTTTIGCGGWFPAHVQRELYKAEKDEKRIYLYEMAVYVSPGGGAGCDGTFCRLGDNGLWSIVIDGLSSESIPSLISYPGADEIFDKFKWTFVWDGENYVFEALERV
;
A
#
# COMPACT_ATOMS: atom_id res chain seq x y z
N MET A 1 50.35 -14.93 -64.60
CA MET A 1 50.44 -15.09 -66.07
C MET A 1 49.37 -16.08 -66.49
N GLY A 2 48.62 -15.78 -67.55
CA GLY A 2 47.53 -16.58 -68.14
C GLY A 2 46.16 -16.13 -67.63
N GLU A 3 45.56 -15.06 -68.17
CA GLU A 3 44.76 -14.94 -69.41
C GLU A 3 43.25 -15.12 -69.16
N LEU A 4 42.50 -14.08 -69.56
CA LEU A 4 41.05 -14.02 -69.70
C LEU A 4 40.60 -14.84 -70.93
N GLU A 5 39.38 -15.37 -70.92
CA GLU A 5 38.38 -15.06 -71.95
C GLU A 5 36.93 -15.43 -71.53
N GLU A 6 36.00 -14.48 -71.78
CA GLU A 6 34.53 -14.62 -71.84
C GLU A 6 34.13 -15.58 -73.00
N LYS A 7 32.93 -16.18 -73.19
CA LYS A 7 31.53 -15.71 -73.10
C LYS A 7 30.62 -16.87 -73.60
N LYS A 8 29.43 -17.11 -73.02
CA LYS A 8 28.08 -17.02 -73.65
C LYS A 8 26.96 -17.66 -72.80
N THR A 9 25.84 -16.95 -72.83
CA THR A 9 24.55 -17.03 -72.14
C THR A 9 23.63 -18.20 -72.57
N VAL A 10 22.71 -18.66 -71.69
CA VAL A 10 21.23 -18.45 -71.74
C VAL A 10 20.49 -19.22 -70.61
N ALA A 11 19.60 -18.48 -69.93
CA ALA A 11 18.38 -18.76 -69.14
C ALA A 11 17.96 -20.18 -68.70
N GLY A 12 17.48 -20.25 -67.45
CA GLY A 12 16.56 -21.30 -66.96
C GLY A 12 16.25 -21.10 -65.47
N GLN A 13 14.97 -20.88 -65.15
CA GLN A 13 14.39 -20.65 -63.82
C GLN A 13 14.59 -21.83 -62.85
N ASP A 14 14.56 -21.52 -61.55
CA ASP A 14 13.53 -21.97 -60.58
C ASP A 14 14.16 -22.40 -59.24
N SER A 15 13.98 -21.57 -58.21
CA SER A 15 14.34 -21.88 -56.83
C SER A 15 13.07 -21.85 -55.97
N GLY A 16 12.41 -23.01 -55.90
CA GLY A 16 11.28 -23.24 -55.00
C GLY A 16 11.75 -23.55 -53.58
N LEU A 17 11.36 -22.70 -52.62
CA LEU A 17 11.23 -23.04 -51.20
C LEU A 17 9.72 -23.10 -50.87
N PRO A 18 9.29 -23.98 -49.96
CA PRO A 18 7.87 -24.32 -49.79
C PRO A 18 7.11 -23.26 -48.98
N THR A 19 5.99 -22.82 -49.55
CA THR A 19 4.94 -22.03 -48.90
C THR A 19 4.13 -22.93 -47.96
N LEU A 20 4.01 -22.55 -46.69
CA LEU A 20 3.06 -23.13 -45.74
C LEU A 20 1.70 -22.44 -45.94
N ASP A 21 0.69 -23.24 -46.30
CA ASP A 21 -0.70 -22.84 -46.47
C ASP A 21 -1.31 -22.31 -45.15
N MET A 22 -1.86 -21.10 -45.21
CA MET A 22 -2.84 -20.58 -44.24
C MET A 22 -4.23 -20.56 -44.89
N PRO A 23 -5.30 -20.90 -44.15
CA PRO A 23 -6.65 -20.93 -44.70
C PRO A 23 -7.17 -19.53 -45.03
N GLN A 24 -7.73 -19.39 -46.24
CA GLN A 24 -8.42 -18.20 -46.71
C GLN A 24 -9.69 -17.95 -45.89
N LEU A 25 -9.84 -16.74 -45.35
CA LEU A 25 -11.07 -16.26 -44.74
C LEU A 25 -11.82 -15.38 -45.75
N ASP A 26 -12.60 -16.00 -46.62
CA ASP A 26 -13.60 -15.32 -47.42
C ASP A 26 -14.83 -15.04 -46.55
N ASN A 27 -15.01 -13.79 -46.10
CA ASN A 27 -16.34 -13.20 -45.87
C ASN A 27 -16.24 -11.68 -45.65
N MET A 28 -16.26 -10.92 -46.75
CA MET A 28 -16.65 -9.52 -46.69
C MET A 28 -18.17 -9.45 -46.51
N THR A 29 -18.63 -9.05 -45.32
CA THR A 29 -20.01 -8.56 -45.16
C THR A 29 -19.95 -7.05 -45.06
N ALA A 30 -20.59 -6.38 -46.02
CA ALA A 30 -20.68 -4.93 -46.11
C ALA A 30 -21.35 -4.35 -44.84
N ILE A 31 -20.74 -3.33 -44.26
CA ILE A 31 -21.36 -2.52 -43.21
C ILE A 31 -22.40 -1.63 -43.90
N GLN A 32 -23.70 -1.94 -43.70
CA GLN A 32 -24.78 -1.02 -44.00
C GLN A 32 -24.86 0.03 -42.89
N GLU A 33 -24.75 1.31 -43.24
CA GLU A 33 -25.08 2.43 -42.36
C GLU A 33 -26.57 2.37 -41.99
N MET A 34 -26.87 2.27 -40.70
CA MET A 34 -28.21 2.43 -40.16
C MET A 34 -28.52 3.92 -39.94
N PRO A 35 -29.71 4.42 -40.35
CA PRO A 35 -30.13 5.78 -40.05
C PRO A 35 -30.52 5.92 -38.56
N PRO A 36 -30.42 7.14 -37.98
CA PRO A 36 -30.72 7.36 -36.57
C PRO A 36 -32.21 7.16 -36.28
N GLN A 37 -32.52 6.38 -35.24
CA GLN A 37 -33.89 6.24 -34.73
C GLN A 37 -34.28 7.43 -33.84
N PRO A 38 -35.57 7.83 -33.82
CA PRO A 38 -36.04 8.98 -33.05
C PRO A 38 -36.10 8.67 -31.55
N VAL A 39 -35.79 9.69 -30.74
CA VAL A 39 -35.89 9.69 -29.29
C VAL A 39 -37.38 9.65 -28.90
N GLU A 40 -37.82 8.59 -28.22
CA GLU A 40 -39.13 8.56 -27.54
C GLU A 40 -38.97 9.09 -26.12
N ASP A 41 -39.73 10.15 -25.80
CA ASP A 41 -39.94 10.65 -24.44
C ASP A 41 -40.63 9.58 -23.58
N VAL A 42 -39.94 9.12 -22.53
CA VAL A 42 -40.54 8.28 -21.49
C VAL A 42 -40.70 9.11 -20.22
N ALA A 43 -41.96 9.32 -19.86
CA ALA A 43 -42.39 10.02 -18.66
C ALA A 43 -41.89 9.32 -17.38
N GLU A 44 -41.32 10.13 -16.48
CA GLU A 44 -40.92 9.75 -15.13
C GLU A 44 -42.15 9.33 -14.31
N SER A 45 -42.13 8.10 -13.79
CA SER A 45 -43.13 7.61 -12.84
C SER A 45 -42.56 7.72 -11.42
N VAL A 46 -43.28 8.46 -10.56
CA VAL A 46 -42.96 8.66 -9.15
C VAL A 46 -43.20 7.35 -8.38
N PRO A 47 -42.25 6.84 -7.56
CA PRO A 47 -42.52 5.73 -6.67
C PRO A 47 -43.18 6.20 -5.37
N ILE A 48 -44.31 5.56 -5.06
CA ILE A 48 -45.08 5.67 -3.82
C ILE A 48 -44.31 4.95 -2.69
N ALA A 49 -43.99 5.67 -1.61
CA ALA A 49 -43.41 5.11 -0.39
C ALA A 49 -44.52 4.51 0.51
N PRO A 50 -44.35 3.30 1.10
CA PRO A 50 -45.19 2.85 2.19
C PRO A 50 -44.69 3.35 3.55
N GLU A 51 -45.60 3.95 4.32
CA GLU A 51 -45.43 4.30 5.73
C GLU A 51 -45.07 3.06 6.57
N THR A 52 -44.06 3.18 7.43
CA THR A 52 -43.87 2.26 8.57
C THR A 52 -43.83 3.05 9.87
N GLU A 53 -44.77 2.71 10.75
CA GLU A 53 -44.93 3.23 12.10
C GLU A 53 -43.78 2.74 13.01
N PRO A 54 -43.24 3.56 13.95
CA PRO A 54 -42.07 3.17 14.73
C PRO A 54 -42.44 2.33 15.97
N LEU A 55 -41.91 1.10 16.05
CA LEU A 55 -41.94 0.26 17.25
C LEU A 55 -40.85 0.69 18.25
N HIS A 56 -41.27 0.98 19.47
CA HIS A 56 -40.50 1.52 20.58
C HIS A 56 -39.75 0.42 21.37
N PRO A 57 -38.42 0.52 21.63
CA PRO A 57 -37.78 -0.30 22.65
C PRO A 57 -36.82 0.51 23.55
N GLN A 58 -37.31 1.51 24.30
CA GLN A 58 -36.44 2.31 25.18
C GLN A 58 -36.08 1.66 26.53
N LYS A 59 -36.76 0.59 26.99
CA LYS A 59 -36.56 0.07 28.37
C LYS A 59 -35.43 -0.94 28.58
N LYS A 60 -34.77 -1.45 27.52
CA LYS A 60 -33.66 -2.43 27.65
C LYS A 60 -32.26 -1.78 27.65
N LYS A 61 -32.09 -0.57 27.08
CA LYS A 61 -30.78 0.12 27.00
C LYS A 61 -30.32 0.67 28.35
N GLU A 62 -31.22 1.17 29.20
CA GLU A 62 -30.85 1.79 30.49
C GLU A 62 -30.26 0.78 31.50
N ARG A 63 -30.72 -0.47 31.50
CA ARG A 63 -30.20 -1.51 32.40
C ARG A 63 -28.81 -2.02 32.00
N LEU A 64 -28.48 -2.01 30.71
CA LEU A 64 -27.17 -2.43 30.20
C LEU A 64 -26.10 -1.36 30.48
N ILE A 65 -26.46 -0.08 30.33
CA ILE A 65 -25.54 1.04 30.61
C ILE A 65 -25.20 1.08 32.11
N ALA A 66 -26.19 0.90 33.00
CA ALA A 66 -25.94 0.88 34.44
C ALA A 66 -25.02 -0.27 34.88
N LEU A 67 -25.12 -1.44 34.23
CA LEU A 67 -24.29 -2.60 34.55
C LEU A 67 -22.85 -2.43 34.03
N ALA A 68 -22.67 -1.81 32.86
CA ALA A 68 -21.36 -1.49 32.31
C ALA A 68 -20.60 -0.45 33.17
N VAL A 69 -21.29 0.59 33.65
CA VAL A 69 -20.70 1.60 34.54
C VAL A 69 -20.28 0.99 35.89
N ALA A 70 -21.08 0.07 36.45
CA ALA A 70 -20.74 -0.61 37.70
C ALA A 70 -19.49 -1.52 37.57
N LEU A 71 -19.33 -2.21 36.43
CA LEU A 71 -18.15 -3.06 36.17
C LEU A 71 -16.89 -2.23 36.00
N ILE A 72 -16.96 -1.09 35.31
CA ILE A 72 -15.82 -0.18 35.13
C ILE A 72 -15.38 0.41 36.49
N LEU A 73 -16.33 0.88 37.31
CA LEU A 73 -15.99 1.42 38.63
C LEU A 73 -15.41 0.35 39.58
N GLY A 74 -15.88 -0.90 39.50
CA GLY A 74 -15.32 -2.02 40.25
C GLY A 74 -13.89 -2.38 39.83
N ALA A 75 -13.60 -2.36 38.52
CA ALA A 75 -12.25 -2.63 38.00
C ALA A 75 -11.26 -1.53 38.38
N VAL A 76 -11.65 -0.26 38.27
CA VAL A 76 -10.80 0.88 38.64
C VAL A 76 -10.48 0.87 40.14
N GLY A 77 -11.46 0.59 40.99
CA GLY A 77 -11.26 0.46 42.44
C GLY A 77 -10.40 -0.74 42.85
N GLY A 78 -10.51 -1.86 42.13
CA GLY A 78 -9.70 -3.06 42.38
C GLY A 78 -8.22 -2.86 42.03
N VAL A 79 -7.93 -2.18 40.91
CA VAL A 79 -6.55 -1.88 40.49
C VAL A 79 -5.88 -0.87 41.43
N THR A 80 -6.59 0.16 41.91
CA THR A 80 -6.02 1.11 42.88
C THR A 80 -5.72 0.47 44.24
N TRP A 81 -6.57 -0.44 44.73
CA TRP A 81 -6.31 -1.15 45.99
C TRP A 81 -5.14 -2.13 45.87
N PHE A 82 -5.02 -2.85 44.74
CA PHE A 82 -3.94 -3.83 44.53
C PHE A 82 -2.56 -3.17 44.42
N VAL A 83 -2.47 -2.00 43.79
CA VAL A 83 -1.20 -1.25 43.68
C VAL A 83 -0.78 -0.69 45.03
N ILE A 84 -1.70 -0.15 45.84
CA ILE A 84 -1.40 0.39 47.16
C ILE A 84 -1.05 -0.73 48.16
N ALA A 85 -1.72 -1.89 48.08
CA ALA A 85 -1.46 -3.01 48.98
C ALA A 85 -0.14 -3.76 48.68
N ASN A 86 0.33 -3.75 47.42
CA ASN A 86 1.58 -4.41 47.04
C ASN A 86 2.80 -3.47 47.04
N SER A 87 2.63 -2.16 47.18
CA SER A 87 3.75 -1.22 47.32
C SER A 87 4.38 -1.19 48.72
N GLU A 88 3.75 -1.80 49.73
CA GLU A 88 4.26 -1.85 51.11
C GLU A 88 4.77 -3.25 51.54
N ALA A 89 4.82 -4.25 50.64
CA ALA A 89 5.13 -5.63 50.99
C ALA A 89 6.24 -6.25 50.11
N GLY A 90 7.35 -5.54 49.93
CA GLY A 90 8.43 -5.96 49.04
C GLY A 90 9.83 -5.59 49.54
N GLY A 91 10.23 -6.13 50.70
CA GLY A 91 11.63 -6.15 51.10
C GLY A 91 11.82 -6.26 52.60
N GLU A 92 12.02 -7.49 53.10
CA GLU A 92 12.93 -7.86 54.21
C GLU A 92 12.60 -9.26 54.76
N GLN A 93 13.46 -10.22 54.41
CA GLN A 93 13.89 -11.43 55.16
C GLN A 93 14.93 -12.12 54.24
N GLU A 94 16.13 -12.51 54.65
CA GLU A 94 16.54 -13.13 55.91
C GLU A 94 17.90 -12.61 56.39
N GLU A 95 18.00 -12.34 57.71
CA GLU A 95 19.25 -12.46 58.46
C GLU A 95 19.63 -13.95 58.56
N VAL A 96 20.83 -14.31 58.11
CA VAL A 96 21.56 -15.47 58.66
C VAL A 96 22.99 -15.04 58.97
N LEU A 97 23.25 -15.01 60.28
CA LEU A 97 24.56 -14.92 60.93
C LEU A 97 25.55 -15.96 60.39
N SER A 98 26.79 -15.51 60.13
CA SER A 98 27.98 -16.31 60.46
C SER A 98 29.16 -15.38 60.76
N GLU A 99 29.73 -15.56 61.95
CA GLU A 99 31.01 -15.03 62.42
C GLU A 99 32.18 -15.75 61.73
N ASP A 100 33.20 -15.01 61.28
CA ASP A 100 34.57 -15.02 61.84
C ASP A 100 35.63 -14.45 60.86
N ASP A 101 36.36 -13.44 61.39
CA ASP A 101 37.77 -13.06 61.23
C ASP A 101 38.43 -12.82 59.85
N ALA A 102 38.84 -11.56 59.61
CA ALA A 102 40.24 -11.08 59.76
C ALA A 102 40.61 -9.90 58.83
N ASP A 103 40.94 -8.75 59.46
CA ASP A 103 41.93 -7.72 59.09
C ASP A 103 42.29 -7.45 57.61
N LYS A 104 41.95 -6.24 57.11
CA LYS A 104 42.91 -5.15 56.81
C LYS A 104 42.30 -3.96 56.06
N ASP A 105 42.69 -2.78 56.52
CA ASP A 105 42.50 -1.44 55.95
C ASP A 105 42.72 -1.34 54.43
N GLY A 106 41.93 -0.51 53.75
CA GLY A 106 42.27 0.02 52.44
C GLY A 106 41.10 0.61 51.64
N ASP A 107 40.92 1.93 51.76
CA ASP A 107 40.37 2.85 50.76
C ASP A 107 38.99 2.55 50.14
N SER A 108 37.95 3.21 50.67
CA SER A 108 36.62 3.26 50.05
C SER A 108 36.53 4.47 49.11
N ASP A 109 36.98 4.31 47.88
CA ASP A 109 36.46 5.11 46.76
C ASP A 109 35.04 4.60 46.46
N LYS A 110 34.05 5.16 47.16
CA LYS A 110 32.64 5.01 46.79
C LYS A 110 32.40 5.82 45.51
N GLU A 111 32.41 5.13 44.37
CA GLU A 111 31.73 5.61 43.17
C GLU A 111 30.28 5.98 43.53
N PRO A 112 29.78 7.16 43.13
CA PRO A 112 28.39 7.50 43.34
C PRO A 112 27.52 6.56 42.49
N GLU A 113 26.63 5.83 43.14
CA GLU A 113 25.55 5.07 42.52
C GLU A 113 24.76 6.05 41.63
N PHE A 114 24.95 5.91 40.32
CA PHE A 114 24.26 6.71 39.33
C PHE A 114 22.82 6.19 39.31
N GLU A 115 21.91 6.86 40.02
CA GLU A 115 20.47 6.70 39.80
C GLU A 115 20.23 6.97 38.31
N PRO A 116 19.71 6.00 37.53
CA PRO A 116 19.39 6.27 36.14
C PRO A 116 18.31 7.34 36.11
N GLU A 117 18.63 8.49 35.52
CA GLU A 117 17.65 9.56 35.31
C GLU A 117 16.39 8.94 34.69
N PRO A 118 15.19 9.23 35.25
CA PRO A 118 13.96 8.70 34.70
C PRO A 118 13.86 9.12 33.24
N LYS A 119 13.83 8.13 32.33
CA LYS A 119 13.63 8.38 30.90
C LYS A 119 12.38 9.24 30.75
N PRO A 120 12.45 10.37 30.02
CA PRO A 120 11.28 11.21 29.82
C PRO A 120 10.17 10.35 29.20
N GLU A 121 9.02 10.28 29.87
CA GLU A 121 7.84 9.65 29.32
C GLU A 121 7.52 10.35 27.99
N LEU A 122 7.63 9.61 26.88
CA LEU A 122 7.28 10.13 25.56
C LEU A 122 5.80 10.53 25.59
N LYS A 123 5.54 11.83 25.59
CA LYS A 123 4.18 12.36 25.60
C LYS A 123 3.57 12.17 24.22
N ILE A 124 2.78 11.10 24.08
CA ILE A 124 1.99 10.85 22.89
C ILE A 124 0.76 11.77 22.90
N VAL A 125 0.52 12.44 21.79
CA VAL A 125 -0.63 13.33 21.57
C VAL A 125 -1.45 12.81 20.39
N GLU A 126 -2.75 12.70 20.57
CA GLU A 126 -3.68 12.34 19.49
C GLU A 126 -3.82 13.51 18.51
N LEU A 127 -3.77 13.21 17.21
CA LEU A 127 -3.98 14.17 16.13
C LEU A 127 -5.37 13.99 15.53
N SER A 128 -5.99 15.09 15.11
CA SER A 128 -7.20 15.02 14.29
C SER A 128 -6.91 14.30 12.97
N LEU A 129 -7.85 13.48 12.50
CA LEU A 129 -7.75 12.85 11.18
C LEU A 129 -7.75 13.89 10.05
N ASP A 130 -8.40 15.04 10.23
CA ASP A 130 -8.40 16.14 9.25
C ASP A 130 -7.12 16.99 9.31
N ASN A 131 -6.13 16.62 10.13
CA ASN A 131 -4.86 17.33 10.19
C ASN A 131 -4.12 17.23 8.84
N GLU A 132 -3.59 18.35 8.36
CA GLU A 132 -2.90 18.42 7.06
C GLU A 132 -1.75 17.42 6.94
N ILE A 133 -0.95 17.25 7.99
CA ILE A 133 0.18 16.30 7.98
C ILE A 133 -0.34 14.86 7.93
N VAL A 134 -1.41 14.56 8.67
CA VAL A 134 -2.05 13.22 8.64
C VAL A 134 -2.57 12.90 7.25
N GLN A 135 -3.31 13.83 6.63
CA GLN A 135 -3.85 13.65 5.27
C GLN A 135 -2.74 13.54 4.23
N THR A 136 -1.69 14.36 4.34
CA THR A 136 -0.54 14.34 3.43
C THR A 136 0.15 12.98 3.49
N LEU A 137 0.58 12.54 4.68
CA LEU A 137 1.25 11.25 4.86
C LEU A 137 0.42 10.06 4.39
N PHE A 138 -0.90 10.09 4.61
CA PHE A 138 -1.77 9.01 4.17
C PHE A 138 -1.95 8.99 2.64
N SER A 139 -2.16 10.16 2.03
CA SER A 139 -2.43 10.29 0.60
C SER A 139 -1.22 9.97 -0.29
N GLU A 140 -0.01 10.23 0.18
CA GLU A 140 1.25 9.88 -0.51
C GLU A 140 1.40 8.38 -0.77
N PHE A 141 0.68 7.55 0.00
CA PHE A 141 0.65 6.10 -0.15
C PHE A 141 -0.63 5.59 -0.84
N ASN A 142 -1.46 6.46 -1.42
CA ASN A 142 -2.58 6.06 -2.29
C ASN A 142 -2.19 5.07 -3.41
N PRO A 143 -0.99 5.12 -4.02
CA PRO A 143 -0.60 4.18 -5.06
C PRO A 143 -0.59 2.70 -4.64
N ILE A 144 -0.54 2.38 -3.34
CA ILE A 144 -0.55 1.00 -2.86
C ILE A 144 -1.94 0.34 -2.93
N THR A 145 -2.98 1.12 -3.19
CA THR A 145 -4.37 0.63 -3.27
C THR A 145 -4.61 -0.17 -4.55
N GLY A 146 -3.94 0.17 -5.65
CA GLY A 146 -4.16 -0.48 -6.95
C GLY A 146 -3.55 -1.88 -7.03
N SER A 147 -4.33 -2.86 -7.50
CA SER A 147 -3.76 -4.15 -7.94
C SER A 147 -2.90 -3.98 -9.20
N ALA A 148 -3.33 -3.11 -10.11
CA ALA A 148 -2.63 -2.79 -11.35
C ALA A 148 -1.24 -2.16 -11.14
N THR A 149 -1.07 -1.45 -10.03
CA THR A 149 0.20 -0.82 -9.63
C THR A 149 1.09 -1.76 -8.84
N GLY A 150 0.69 -3.03 -8.69
CA GLY A 150 1.32 -4.01 -7.81
C GLY A 150 1.24 -3.62 -6.32
N GLY A 151 0.43 -2.62 -5.98
CA GLY A 151 0.34 -1.99 -4.66
C GLY A 151 -0.02 -2.95 -3.54
N THR A 152 -0.79 -3.98 -3.87
CA THR A 152 -1.25 -5.03 -2.93
C THR A 152 -0.11 -5.76 -2.20
N ALA A 153 1.06 -5.89 -2.84
CA ALA A 153 2.25 -6.51 -2.24
C ALA A 153 2.96 -5.62 -1.20
N PHE A 154 2.60 -4.34 -1.08
CA PHE A 154 3.22 -3.42 -0.13
C PHE A 154 3.12 -3.93 1.31
N TYR A 155 1.91 -4.25 1.78
CA TYR A 155 1.68 -4.61 3.18
C TYR A 155 2.54 -5.82 3.59
N ALA A 156 2.58 -6.84 2.73
CA ALA A 156 3.40 -8.03 2.93
C ALA A 156 4.89 -7.69 3.08
N GLN A 157 5.41 -6.82 2.22
CA GLN A 157 6.83 -6.43 2.26
C GLN A 157 7.13 -5.50 3.45
N ALA A 158 6.24 -4.56 3.75
CA ALA A 158 6.39 -3.55 4.79
C ALA A 158 6.35 -4.17 6.20
N LEU A 159 5.46 -5.14 6.45
CA LEU A 159 5.37 -5.86 7.74
C LEU A 159 6.66 -6.63 8.09
N HIS A 160 7.46 -6.98 7.08
CA HIS A 160 8.74 -7.67 7.26
C HIS A 160 9.94 -6.72 7.16
N ASN A 161 9.73 -5.41 7.14
CA ASN A 161 10.76 -4.39 6.92
C ASN A 161 11.65 -4.69 5.70
N ASN A 162 11.05 -5.23 4.64
CA ASN A 162 11.74 -5.72 3.46
C ASN A 162 11.07 -5.19 2.18
N LEU A 163 10.82 -3.88 2.14
CA LEU A 163 10.35 -3.20 0.93
C LEU A 163 11.38 -3.37 -0.17
N SER A 164 10.97 -4.04 -1.25
CA SER A 164 11.82 -4.21 -2.42
C SER A 164 12.11 -2.87 -3.09
N ARG A 165 13.27 -2.77 -3.73
CA ARG A 165 13.65 -1.62 -4.57
C ARG A 165 12.53 -1.21 -5.53
N LYS A 166 11.97 -2.19 -6.23
CA LYS A 166 10.83 -1.99 -7.14
C LYS A 166 9.63 -1.36 -6.44
N LYS A 167 9.28 -1.79 -5.23
CA LYS A 167 8.13 -1.25 -4.49
C LYS A 167 8.35 0.20 -4.04
N ILE A 168 9.54 0.51 -3.53
CA ILE A 168 9.94 1.87 -3.15
C ILE A 168 9.80 2.81 -4.35
N MET A 169 10.37 2.39 -5.48
CA MET A 169 10.31 3.17 -6.70
C MET A 169 8.86 3.31 -7.21
N GLU A 170 8.07 2.23 -7.24
CA GLU A 170 6.67 2.31 -7.70
C GLU A 170 5.86 3.36 -6.90
N ILE A 171 6.00 3.40 -5.57
CA ILE A 171 5.28 4.37 -4.74
C ILE A 171 5.72 5.80 -5.07
N ALA A 172 7.03 6.04 -5.17
CA ALA A 172 7.54 7.37 -5.52
C ALA A 172 7.10 7.80 -6.94
N PHE A 173 7.13 6.89 -7.91
CA PHE A 173 6.77 7.17 -9.30
C PHE A 173 5.35 7.72 -9.45
N PHE A 174 4.38 7.15 -8.74
CA PHE A 174 2.99 7.57 -8.82
C PHE A 174 2.71 8.92 -8.12
N ASN A 175 3.67 9.47 -7.38
CA ASN A 175 3.60 10.83 -6.83
C ASN A 175 4.26 11.88 -7.75
N LEU A 176 4.84 11.46 -8.88
CA LEU A 176 5.47 12.37 -9.84
C LEU A 176 4.47 12.94 -10.85
N THR A 177 4.84 14.10 -11.40
CA THR A 177 4.16 14.70 -12.54
C THR A 177 4.99 14.45 -13.81
N SER A 178 4.36 14.04 -14.91
CA SER A 178 5.06 13.91 -16.19
C SER A 178 5.38 15.27 -16.77
N SER A 179 6.44 15.32 -17.58
CA SER A 179 6.83 16.50 -18.35
C SER A 179 7.25 16.09 -19.76
N THR A 180 7.49 17.06 -20.63
CA THR A 180 8.00 16.77 -21.97
C THR A 180 9.38 16.11 -21.88
N CYS A 181 9.54 14.98 -22.58
CA CYS A 181 10.82 14.28 -22.64
C CYS A 181 11.97 15.16 -23.14
N VAL A 182 13.11 15.06 -22.47
CA VAL A 182 14.41 15.58 -22.93
C VAL A 182 14.98 14.67 -24.01
N GLY A 183 14.87 13.34 -23.82
CA GLY A 183 15.31 12.36 -24.81
C GLY A 183 14.33 12.18 -25.98
N ASP A 184 14.89 11.80 -27.14
CA ASP A 184 14.11 11.38 -28.30
C ASP A 184 13.90 9.85 -28.26
N TYR A 185 12.81 9.41 -27.64
CA TYR A 185 12.46 8.00 -27.55
C TYR A 185 11.39 7.61 -28.58
N GLU A 186 11.60 6.47 -29.24
CA GLU A 186 10.66 5.89 -30.19
C GLU A 186 10.37 4.43 -29.86
N ILE A 187 9.10 4.05 -29.96
CA ILE A 187 8.65 2.67 -29.77
C ILE A 187 8.21 2.11 -31.12
N GLY A 188 8.79 0.96 -31.50
CA GLY A 188 8.42 0.26 -32.72
C GLY A 188 7.04 -0.39 -32.62
N LEU A 189 6.22 -0.19 -33.65
CA LEU A 189 4.91 -0.81 -33.80
C LEU A 189 4.99 -2.10 -34.65
N VAL A 190 4.01 -2.99 -34.47
CA VAL A 190 3.92 -4.26 -35.23
C VAL A 190 3.75 -4.04 -36.74
N ASN A 191 3.20 -2.91 -37.15
CA ASN A 191 3.04 -2.50 -38.56
C ASN A 191 4.30 -1.84 -39.16
N GLY A 192 5.40 -1.74 -38.40
CA GLY A 192 6.65 -1.12 -38.84
C GLY A 192 6.71 0.41 -38.67
N GLU A 193 5.66 1.04 -38.16
CA GLU A 193 5.66 2.46 -37.78
C GLU A 193 6.37 2.67 -36.43
N THR A 194 6.70 3.91 -36.10
CA THR A 194 7.21 4.28 -34.78
C THR A 194 6.25 5.24 -34.09
N TRP A 195 6.12 5.08 -32.77
CA TRP A 195 5.41 6.01 -31.91
C TRP A 195 6.42 6.79 -31.07
N LYS A 196 6.38 8.12 -31.17
CA LYS A 196 7.26 9.00 -30.39
C LYS A 196 6.73 9.15 -28.97
N VAL A 197 7.58 8.91 -27.99
CA VAL A 197 7.27 9.21 -26.59
C VAL A 197 7.37 10.71 -26.37
N THR A 198 6.30 11.32 -25.84
CA THR A 198 6.24 12.77 -25.59
C THR A 198 6.30 13.14 -24.12
N GLU A 199 5.96 12.21 -23.23
CA GLU A 199 5.91 12.43 -21.79
C GLU A 199 6.86 11.48 -21.05
N CYS A 200 7.65 12.06 -20.17
CA CYS A 200 8.67 11.40 -19.38
C CYS A 200 8.64 11.91 -17.93
N TYR A 201 9.28 11.18 -17.03
CA TYR A 201 9.41 11.53 -15.62
C TYR A 201 10.87 11.75 -15.27
N SER A 202 11.17 12.81 -14.53
CA SER A 202 12.54 13.14 -14.18
C SER A 202 13.12 12.14 -13.18
N GLY A 203 14.30 11.61 -13.46
CA GLY A 203 15.07 10.81 -12.51
C GLY A 203 15.51 11.62 -11.29
N ALA A 204 15.78 12.92 -11.45
CA ALA A 204 16.10 13.81 -10.32
C ALA A 204 14.91 13.98 -9.36
N GLU A 205 13.72 14.23 -9.88
CA GLU A 205 12.49 14.34 -9.06
C GLU A 205 12.17 12.99 -8.40
N MET A 206 12.32 11.89 -9.13
CA MET A 206 12.16 10.54 -8.57
C MET A 206 13.09 10.27 -7.38
N ARG A 207 14.36 10.67 -7.45
CA ARG A 207 15.30 10.54 -6.31
C ARG A 207 14.89 11.41 -5.13
N GLN A 208 14.45 12.65 -5.39
CA GLN A 208 13.94 13.54 -4.34
C GLN A 208 12.71 12.94 -3.67
N GLU A 209 11.81 12.36 -4.44
CA GLU A 209 10.58 11.77 -3.92
C GLU A 209 10.84 10.49 -3.11
N ILE A 210 11.76 9.63 -3.55
CA ILE A 210 12.21 8.48 -2.76
C ILE A 210 12.84 8.94 -1.44
N LYS A 211 13.68 9.98 -1.47
CA LYS A 211 14.28 10.53 -0.26
C LYS A 211 13.22 11.12 0.68
N ARG A 212 12.26 11.86 0.13
CA ARG A 212 11.16 12.49 0.89
C ARG A 212 10.24 11.45 1.55
N LEU A 213 9.95 10.35 0.86
CA LEU A 213 9.02 9.31 1.34
C LEU A 213 9.69 8.29 2.25
N PHE A 214 10.96 7.93 2.00
CA PHE A 214 11.62 6.79 2.64
C PHE A 214 12.95 7.15 3.33
N GLY A 215 13.44 8.38 3.20
CA GLY A 215 14.74 8.79 3.75
C GLY A 215 15.93 8.11 3.08
N LEU A 216 15.76 7.61 1.85
CA LEU A 216 16.78 6.81 1.15
C LEU A 216 17.44 7.61 0.03
N ASP A 217 18.78 7.55 -0.01
CA ASP A 217 19.53 7.96 -1.19
C ASP A 217 19.45 6.86 -2.26
N TYR A 218 19.14 7.25 -3.49
CA TYR A 218 18.95 6.32 -4.60
C TYR A 218 19.88 6.64 -5.77
N THR A 219 20.38 5.59 -6.40
CA THR A 219 21.04 5.65 -7.70
C THR A 219 20.29 4.74 -8.64
N PHE A 220 19.91 5.23 -9.82
CA PHE A 220 19.26 4.44 -10.85
C PHE A 220 20.28 3.87 -11.83
N THR A 221 19.90 2.79 -12.47
CA THR A 221 20.64 2.10 -13.52
C THR A 221 19.71 1.83 -14.69
N LYS A 222 20.25 1.60 -15.88
CA LYS A 222 19.48 1.22 -17.08
C LYS A 222 18.59 -0.03 -16.92
N ASP A 223 18.87 -0.85 -15.90
CA ASP A 223 18.10 -2.07 -15.60
C ASP A 223 16.88 -1.77 -14.70
N ASP A 224 16.75 -0.53 -14.22
CA ASP A 224 15.59 -0.10 -13.45
C ASP A 224 14.36 0.10 -14.35
N MET A 225 13.26 -0.53 -13.95
CA MET A 225 11.97 -0.46 -14.63
C MET A 225 10.81 -0.34 -13.64
N LEU A 226 9.83 0.50 -14.00
CA LEU A 226 8.64 0.84 -13.20
C LEU A 226 7.35 0.63 -13.98
N PRO A 227 6.19 0.62 -13.33
CA PRO A 227 5.45 -0.58 -12.92
C PRO A 227 5.16 -1.62 -14.03
N GLN A 228 4.80 -2.84 -13.61
CA GLN A 228 4.65 -4.02 -14.48
C GLN A 228 3.62 -3.90 -15.61
N ILE A 229 2.57 -3.08 -15.45
CA ILE A 229 1.47 -2.95 -16.44
C ILE A 229 1.71 -1.82 -17.45
N CYS A 230 2.44 -0.78 -17.04
CA CYS A 230 2.86 0.34 -17.87
C CYS A 230 4.37 0.50 -17.69
N PRO A 231 5.17 -0.36 -18.32
CA PRO A 231 6.61 -0.41 -18.08
C PRO A 231 7.28 0.89 -18.55
N HIS A 232 7.91 1.59 -17.62
CA HIS A 232 8.80 2.72 -17.84
C HIS A 232 10.23 2.28 -17.58
N GLY A 233 11.09 2.44 -18.57
CA GLY A 233 12.52 2.18 -18.46
C GLY A 233 13.25 3.46 -18.09
N TYR A 234 14.32 3.33 -17.31
CA TYR A 234 15.20 4.44 -16.99
C TYR A 234 16.28 4.62 -18.06
N ASP A 235 16.41 5.83 -18.59
CA ASP A 235 17.52 6.24 -19.44
C ASP A 235 18.56 7.05 -18.64
N GLU A 236 19.74 6.47 -18.47
CA GLU A 236 20.87 7.11 -17.77
C GLU A 236 21.40 8.35 -18.49
N GLN A 237 21.25 8.42 -19.82
CA GLN A 237 21.83 9.52 -20.60
C GLN A 237 21.06 10.82 -20.37
N ASN A 238 19.73 10.75 -20.35
CA ASN A 238 18.87 11.91 -20.16
C ASN A 238 18.35 12.08 -18.72
N ASP A 239 18.60 11.09 -17.84
CA ASP A 239 18.08 11.04 -16.46
C ASP A 239 16.54 11.09 -16.41
N GLU A 240 15.90 10.21 -17.18
CA GLU A 240 14.45 10.15 -17.33
C GLU A 240 13.90 8.73 -17.31
N PHE A 241 12.67 8.58 -16.82
CA PHE A 241 11.86 7.39 -17.04
C PHE A 241 10.90 7.66 -18.20
N HIS A 242 10.88 6.76 -19.18
CA HIS A 242 10.01 6.85 -20.35
C HIS A 242 9.26 5.53 -20.54
N THR A 243 8.03 5.58 -21.08
CA THR A 243 7.30 4.35 -21.39
C THR A 243 8.05 3.52 -22.43
N THR A 244 8.01 2.20 -22.26
CA THR A 244 8.65 1.21 -23.15
C THR A 244 7.63 0.42 -23.97
N THR A 245 6.34 0.65 -23.72
CA THR A 245 5.24 0.01 -24.45
C THR A 245 4.21 1.04 -24.91
N ILE A 246 3.42 0.64 -25.91
CA ILE A 246 2.30 1.42 -26.41
C ILE A 246 1.04 0.90 -25.74
N GLY A 247 0.45 1.76 -24.91
CA GLY A 247 -0.72 1.42 -24.12
C GLY A 247 -0.38 0.73 -22.79
N CYS A 248 -1.36 0.78 -21.90
CA CYS A 248 -1.36 0.13 -20.60
C CYS A 248 -2.46 -0.94 -20.60
N GLY A 249 -2.19 -2.09 -19.98
CA GLY A 249 -3.22 -3.11 -19.73
C GLY A 249 -4.44 -2.53 -18.99
N GLY A 250 -5.60 -3.18 -19.18
CA GLY A 250 -6.93 -2.63 -18.88
C GLY A 250 -7.28 -2.35 -17.41
N TRP A 251 -8.56 -2.03 -17.20
CA TRP A 251 -9.11 -1.71 -15.88
C TRP A 251 -9.13 -2.94 -14.97
N PHE A 252 -8.44 -2.85 -13.82
CA PHE A 252 -8.48 -3.87 -12.78
C PHE A 252 -9.33 -3.36 -11.62
N PRO A 253 -10.50 -3.95 -11.37
CA PRO A 253 -11.41 -3.46 -10.34
C PRO A 253 -10.98 -3.89 -8.92
N ALA A 254 -9.98 -4.77 -8.81
CA ALA A 254 -9.47 -5.23 -7.52
C ALA A 254 -8.52 -4.20 -6.89
N HIS A 255 -8.67 -3.93 -5.61
CA HIS A 255 -7.92 -2.90 -4.89
C HIS A 255 -7.88 -3.17 -3.38
N VAL A 256 -6.97 -2.52 -2.67
CA VAL A 256 -7.02 -2.43 -1.21
C VAL A 256 -7.85 -1.21 -0.83
N GLN A 257 -8.99 -1.44 -0.18
CA GLN A 257 -9.74 -0.39 0.49
C GLN A 257 -9.10 -0.15 1.85
N ARG A 258 -8.90 1.13 2.21
CA ARG A 258 -8.23 1.55 3.44
C ARG A 258 -8.90 2.78 4.05
N GLU A 259 -8.91 2.86 5.36
CA GLU A 259 -9.54 3.97 6.10
C GLU A 259 -8.80 4.24 7.41
N LEU A 260 -8.42 5.51 7.64
CA LEU A 260 -7.80 5.95 8.89
C LEU A 260 -8.84 6.03 10.01
N TYR A 261 -8.52 5.44 11.16
CA TYR A 261 -9.38 5.52 12.35
C TYR A 261 -8.73 6.23 13.54
N LYS A 262 -7.40 6.43 13.51
CA LYS A 262 -6.68 7.12 14.58
C LYS A 262 -5.35 7.68 14.06
N ALA A 263 -4.89 8.78 14.64
CA ALA A 263 -3.55 9.31 14.41
C ALA A 263 -2.95 9.81 15.73
N GLU A 264 -1.67 9.55 15.94
CA GLU A 264 -0.92 9.96 17.13
C GLU A 264 0.43 10.55 16.73
N LYS A 265 1.01 11.35 17.63
CA LYS A 265 2.31 11.95 17.45
C LYS A 265 3.08 11.99 18.76
N ASP A 266 4.38 11.72 18.68
CA ASP A 266 5.35 12.06 19.72
C ASP A 266 6.35 13.12 19.20
N GLU A 267 7.46 13.34 19.92
CA GLU A 267 8.45 14.36 19.56
C GLU A 267 9.06 14.17 18.16
N LYS A 268 9.20 12.92 17.71
CA LYS A 268 9.91 12.60 16.46
C LYS A 268 9.07 11.78 15.48
N ARG A 269 7.96 11.19 15.92
CA ARG A 269 7.19 10.27 15.11
C ARG A 269 5.73 10.66 14.99
N ILE A 270 5.16 10.29 13.85
CA ILE A 270 3.73 10.27 13.62
C ILE A 270 3.33 8.82 13.40
N TYR A 271 2.25 8.41 14.07
CA TYR A 271 1.65 7.11 13.94
C TYR A 271 0.28 7.25 13.29
N LEU A 272 0.05 6.56 12.18
CA LEU A 272 -1.27 6.50 11.54
C LEU A 272 -1.84 5.10 11.71
N TYR A 273 -3.09 5.01 12.12
CA TYR A 273 -3.78 3.75 12.30
C TYR A 273 -4.89 3.61 11.27
N GLU A 274 -4.84 2.53 10.50
CA GLU A 274 -5.81 2.25 9.46
C GLU A 274 -6.44 0.87 9.60
N MET A 275 -7.66 0.74 9.09
CA MET A 275 -8.24 -0.54 8.70
C MET A 275 -8.02 -0.72 7.20
N ALA A 276 -7.64 -1.93 6.78
CA ALA A 276 -7.51 -2.26 5.36
C ALA A 276 -8.09 -3.63 5.02
N VAL A 277 -8.64 -3.73 3.81
CA VAL A 277 -9.21 -4.96 3.26
C VAL A 277 -8.98 -5.00 1.76
N TYR A 278 -8.71 -6.18 1.21
CA TYR A 278 -8.62 -6.36 -0.23
C TYR A 278 -10.00 -6.67 -0.81
N VAL A 279 -10.36 -5.94 -1.87
CA VAL A 279 -11.61 -6.09 -2.60
C VAL A 279 -11.27 -6.66 -3.97
N SER A 280 -11.83 -7.82 -4.33
CA SER A 280 -11.72 -8.36 -5.69
C SER A 280 -13.10 -8.68 -6.23
N PRO A 281 -13.68 -7.84 -7.10
CA PRO A 281 -14.98 -8.11 -7.71
C PRO A 281 -14.92 -9.18 -8.81
N GLY A 282 -13.77 -9.82 -9.03
CA GLY A 282 -13.57 -11.03 -9.84
C GLY A 282 -12.23 -11.07 -10.60
N GLY A 283 -11.71 -12.28 -10.85
CA GLY A 283 -10.58 -12.55 -11.76
C GLY A 283 -9.19 -12.78 -11.14
N GLY A 284 -9.06 -13.18 -9.87
CA GLY A 284 -7.79 -13.38 -9.19
C GLY A 284 -7.82 -14.35 -7.98
N ALA A 285 -6.97 -15.38 -8.08
CA ALA A 285 -6.34 -16.18 -7.01
C ALA A 285 -7.01 -16.21 -5.62
N GLY A 286 -8.25 -16.71 -5.53
CA GLY A 286 -8.87 -17.12 -4.26
C GLY A 286 -9.60 -16.04 -3.47
N CYS A 287 -9.72 -14.81 -3.99
CA CYS A 287 -10.49 -13.72 -3.38
C CYS A 287 -11.67 -13.23 -4.25
N ASP A 288 -12.08 -14.02 -5.24
CA ASP A 288 -13.02 -13.56 -6.26
C ASP A 288 -14.44 -13.34 -5.76
N GLY A 289 -14.97 -12.15 -6.06
CA GLY A 289 -16.33 -11.74 -5.68
C GLY A 289 -16.49 -11.47 -4.19
N THR A 290 -15.39 -11.26 -3.46
CA THR A 290 -15.42 -11.12 -2.00
C THR A 290 -14.34 -10.15 -1.49
N PHE A 291 -14.30 -10.02 -0.16
CA PHE A 291 -13.34 -9.26 0.61
C PHE A 291 -12.33 -10.21 1.27
N CYS A 292 -11.05 -9.85 1.26
CA CYS A 292 -10.02 -10.65 1.89
C CYS A 292 -9.17 -9.87 2.88
N ARG A 293 -8.76 -10.58 3.92
CA ARG A 293 -7.71 -10.21 4.86
C ARG A 293 -6.35 -10.65 4.33
N LEU A 294 -5.32 -9.99 4.85
CA LEU A 294 -3.95 -10.38 4.64
C LEU A 294 -3.65 -11.64 5.44
N GLY A 295 -3.23 -12.69 4.74
CA GLY A 295 -2.74 -13.91 5.35
C GLY A 295 -1.30 -13.80 5.83
N ASP A 296 -0.91 -14.71 6.71
CA ASP A 296 0.46 -14.77 7.25
C ASP A 296 1.51 -15.10 6.18
N ASN A 297 1.06 -15.59 5.02
CA ASN A 297 1.87 -15.78 3.82
C ASN A 297 2.15 -14.47 3.05
N GLY A 298 1.65 -13.32 3.54
CA GLY A 298 1.77 -12.03 2.87
C GLY A 298 0.87 -11.88 1.64
N LEU A 299 -0.16 -12.71 1.49
CA LEU A 299 -1.11 -12.62 0.38
C LEU A 299 -2.49 -12.24 0.89
N TRP A 300 -3.18 -11.39 0.13
CA TRP A 300 -4.59 -11.05 0.36
C TRP A 300 -5.49 -12.19 -0.09
N SER A 301 -5.56 -13.25 0.71
CA SER A 301 -6.21 -14.51 0.32
C SER A 301 -7.14 -15.10 1.37
N ILE A 302 -7.24 -14.50 2.56
CA ILE A 302 -8.15 -15.01 3.60
C ILE A 302 -9.53 -14.37 3.38
N VAL A 303 -10.45 -15.13 2.79
CA VAL A 303 -11.83 -14.69 2.55
C VAL A 303 -12.52 -14.34 3.87
N ILE A 304 -13.26 -13.22 3.87
CA ILE A 304 -14.11 -12.82 4.98
C ILE A 304 -15.52 -13.36 4.75
N ASP A 305 -15.91 -14.33 5.57
CA ASP A 305 -17.24 -14.95 5.50
C ASP A 305 -18.36 -13.91 5.70
N GLY A 306 -19.40 -13.99 4.88
CA GLY A 306 -20.57 -13.11 4.98
C GLY A 306 -20.43 -11.74 4.31
N LEU A 307 -19.28 -11.43 3.71
CA LEU A 307 -19.09 -10.25 2.87
C LEU A 307 -19.07 -10.62 1.37
N SER A 308 -20.12 -10.24 0.65
CA SER A 308 -20.14 -10.19 -0.81
C SER A 308 -19.54 -8.89 -1.30
N SER A 309 -19.00 -8.84 -2.53
CA SER A 309 -18.32 -7.68 -3.15
C SER A 309 -19.16 -6.40 -3.34
N GLU A 310 -20.28 -6.24 -2.63
CA GLU A 310 -20.97 -4.95 -2.53
C GLU A 310 -20.06 -3.96 -1.81
N SER A 311 -20.05 -2.71 -2.26
CA SER A 311 -19.15 -1.71 -1.70
C SER A 311 -19.45 -1.51 -0.20
N ILE A 312 -18.41 -1.58 0.62
CA ILE A 312 -18.48 -1.19 2.03
C ILE A 312 -18.22 0.31 2.08
N PRO A 313 -19.21 1.16 2.42
CA PRO A 313 -19.03 2.62 2.35
C PRO A 313 -17.98 3.15 3.34
N SER A 314 -17.86 2.50 4.50
CA SER A 314 -16.85 2.78 5.52
C SER A 314 -16.53 1.48 6.24
N LEU A 315 -15.24 1.14 6.30
CA LEU A 315 -14.70 0.03 7.06
C LEU A 315 -14.94 0.25 8.55
N ILE A 316 -14.71 1.46 9.05
CA ILE A 316 -14.78 1.78 10.49
C ILE A 316 -16.22 1.70 11.01
N SER A 317 -17.18 2.10 10.17
CA SER A 317 -18.61 2.07 10.53
C SER A 317 -19.26 0.69 10.37
N TYR A 318 -18.53 -0.29 9.84
CA TYR A 318 -19.06 -1.62 9.60
C TYR A 318 -19.31 -2.38 10.93
N PRO A 319 -20.45 -3.07 11.09
CA PRO A 319 -20.71 -3.86 12.29
C PRO A 319 -19.64 -4.93 12.53
N GLY A 320 -18.91 -4.84 13.65
CA GLY A 320 -17.82 -5.78 13.95
C GLY A 320 -16.50 -5.49 13.21
N ALA A 321 -16.34 -4.29 12.64
CA ALA A 321 -15.13 -3.87 11.91
C ALA A 321 -13.82 -4.25 12.61
N ASP A 322 -13.77 -4.06 13.93
CA ASP A 322 -12.59 -4.33 14.77
C ASP A 322 -12.14 -5.80 14.79
N GLU A 323 -13.04 -6.73 14.52
CA GLU A 323 -12.77 -8.18 14.50
C GLU A 323 -12.53 -8.68 13.07
N ILE A 324 -13.12 -8.00 12.09
CA ILE A 324 -13.24 -8.44 10.71
C ILE A 324 -12.09 -7.93 9.84
N PHE A 325 -11.76 -6.64 9.94
CA PHE A 325 -10.75 -6.03 9.09
C PHE A 325 -9.37 -6.04 9.75
N ASP A 326 -8.34 -6.09 8.90
CA ASP A 326 -6.98 -5.97 9.40
C ASP A 326 -6.68 -4.54 9.77
N LYS A 327 -6.10 -4.36 10.96
CA LYS A 327 -5.66 -3.07 11.45
C LYS A 327 -4.15 -2.98 11.33
N PHE A 328 -3.70 -1.82 10.87
CA PHE A 328 -2.30 -1.52 10.70
C PHE A 328 -1.93 -0.22 11.40
N LYS A 329 -0.74 -0.20 11.97
CA LYS A 329 -0.08 1.00 12.49
C LYS A 329 1.11 1.32 11.60
N TRP A 330 1.04 2.49 10.99
CA TRP A 330 2.11 3.10 10.21
C TRP A 330 2.93 3.97 11.13
N THR A 331 4.26 3.90 11.00
CA THR A 331 5.17 4.77 11.72
C THR A 331 5.96 5.60 10.74
N PHE A 332 5.94 6.92 10.95
CA PHE A 332 6.73 7.88 10.21
C PHE A 332 7.66 8.62 11.18
N VAL A 333 8.91 8.83 10.78
CA VAL A 333 9.94 9.48 11.61
C VAL A 333 10.41 10.77 10.96
N TRP A 334 10.59 11.82 11.75
CA TRP A 334 11.16 13.08 11.30
C TRP A 334 12.66 12.92 11.04
N ASP A 335 13.11 13.15 9.81
CA ASP A 335 14.53 13.04 9.41
C ASP A 335 15.31 14.36 9.52
N GLY A 336 14.62 15.46 9.84
CA GLY A 336 15.17 16.82 9.84
C GLY A 336 14.50 17.74 8.82
N GLU A 337 13.94 17.17 7.75
CA GLU A 337 13.31 17.88 6.64
C GLU A 337 11.86 17.43 6.44
N ASN A 338 11.59 16.13 6.53
CA ASN A 338 10.28 15.52 6.30
C ASN A 338 9.99 14.39 7.29
N TYR A 339 8.74 13.93 7.33
CA TYR A 339 8.39 12.66 7.96
C TYR A 339 8.51 11.54 6.93
N VAL A 340 9.45 10.63 7.14
CA VAL A 340 9.72 9.50 6.24
C VAL A 340 9.13 8.20 6.80
N PHE A 341 8.71 7.29 5.94
CA PHE A 341 8.20 5.98 6.33
C PHE A 341 9.27 5.16 7.06
N GLU A 342 8.97 4.73 8.28
CA GLU A 342 9.87 3.95 9.13
C GLU A 342 9.43 2.48 9.18
N ALA A 343 8.15 2.21 9.44
CA ALA A 343 7.66 0.86 9.67
C ALA A 343 6.15 0.71 9.48
N LEU A 344 5.73 -0.55 9.28
CA LEU A 344 4.34 -0.99 9.30
C LEU A 344 4.17 -2.15 10.27
N GLU A 345 3.16 -2.08 11.14
CA GLU A 345 2.82 -3.12 12.12
C GLU A 345 1.36 -3.53 11.95
N ARG A 346 1.03 -4.81 12.15
CA ARG A 346 -0.36 -5.27 12.29
C ARG A 346 -0.76 -5.19 13.77
N VAL A 347 -1.93 -4.65 14.09
CA VAL A 347 -2.36 -4.34 15.48
C VAL A 347 -3.71 -4.92 15.87
#